data_AF-A0A9E4XIF6-F1
#
_entry.id   AF-A0A9E4XIF6-F1
#
_cell.length_a   1.000
_cell.length_b   1.000
_cell.length_c   1.000
_cell.angle_alpha   90.00
_cell.angle_beta   90.00
_cell.angle_gamma   90.00
#
_symmetry.space_group_name_H-M   'P 1'
#
loop_
_entity.id
_entity.type
_entity.pdbx_description
1 polymer ?
#
loop_
_entity_poly.entity_id
_entity_poly.type
_entity_poly.pdbx_seq_one_letter_code
_entity_poly.pdbx_strand_id
1 'polypeptide(L)'
;MRAGELVAARLSGEITIAKVLEVEASRVRILLRQKKEARIPAERIVLATGIIVSHDDDVDRFKAEAEALTGSVDVEELWEVVRDESTALTLEDLAELSWGQGAEASQRVALLLQLDRETLYFVNEKGVYTPRSESAVEEIKTRREREARNAHDATALVD
;
A
#
# COMPACT_ATOMS: atom_id res chain seq x y z
N MET A 1 -16.52 1.88 -7.98
CA MET A 1 -16.52 0.52 -7.41
C MET A 1 -17.82 -0.19 -7.77
N ARG A 2 -17.73 -1.39 -8.36
CA ARG A 2 -18.86 -2.27 -8.69
C ARG A 2 -18.48 -3.76 -8.60
N ALA A 3 -19.47 -4.66 -8.67
CA ALA A 3 -19.23 -6.09 -8.71
C ALA A 3 -18.30 -6.50 -9.87
N GLY A 4 -17.42 -7.47 -9.60
CA GLY A 4 -16.36 -7.91 -10.50
C GLY A 4 -15.09 -7.06 -10.47
N GLU A 5 -15.10 -5.89 -9.81
CA GLU A 5 -13.95 -5.00 -9.78
C GLU A 5 -12.85 -5.47 -8.81
N LEU A 6 -11.58 -5.37 -9.23
CA LEU A 6 -10.44 -5.56 -8.34
C LEU A 6 -10.22 -4.31 -7.48
N VAL A 7 -9.97 -4.50 -6.19
CA VAL A 7 -9.77 -3.43 -5.22
C VAL A 7 -8.64 -3.79 -4.26
N ALA A 8 -7.93 -2.79 -3.75
CA ALA A 8 -7.08 -2.96 -2.59
C ALA A 8 -7.87 -2.57 -1.33
N ALA A 9 -7.82 -3.42 -0.31
CA ALA A 9 -8.57 -3.26 0.93
C ALA A 9 -7.66 -3.48 2.15
N ARG A 10 -7.85 -2.68 3.19
CA ARG A 10 -7.14 -2.87 4.46
C ARG A 10 -7.84 -3.92 5.32
N LEU A 11 -7.15 -5.01 5.63
CA LEU A 11 -7.61 -6.11 6.46
C LEU A 11 -6.57 -6.45 7.52
N SER A 12 -6.98 -6.48 8.79
CA SER A 12 -6.12 -6.84 9.91
C SER A 12 -4.79 -6.06 9.98
N GLY A 13 -4.78 -4.82 9.51
CA GLY A 13 -3.60 -3.95 9.48
C GLY A 13 -2.92 -3.88 8.12
N GLU A 14 -3.06 -4.89 7.27
CA GLU A 14 -2.36 -4.99 5.99
C GLU A 14 -3.26 -4.64 4.81
N ILE A 15 -2.67 -4.14 3.71
CA ILE A 15 -3.37 -4.00 2.44
C ILE A 15 -3.37 -5.35 1.70
N THR A 16 -4.55 -5.77 1.24
CA THR A 16 -4.69 -6.96 0.40
C THR A 16 -5.60 -6.69 -0.80
N ILE A 17 -5.33 -7.37 -1.89
CA ILE A 17 -6.13 -7.25 -3.11
C ILE A 17 -7.31 -8.22 -3.03
N ALA A 18 -8.47 -7.79 -3.53
CA ALA A 18 -9.67 -8.59 -3.56
C ALA A 18 -10.54 -8.25 -4.78
N LYS A 19 -11.46 -9.15 -5.13
CA LYS A 19 -12.53 -8.85 -6.09
C LYS A 19 -13.80 -8.48 -5.37
N VAL A 20 -14.48 -7.42 -5.79
CA VAL A 20 -15.79 -7.04 -5.29
C VAL A 20 -16.84 -8.03 -5.78
N LEU A 21 -17.58 -8.63 -4.84
CA LEU A 21 -18.72 -9.49 -5.15
C LEU A 21 -20.02 -8.69 -5.14
N GLU A 22 -20.17 -7.81 -4.16
CA GLU A 22 -21.40 -7.05 -3.92
C GLU A 22 -21.06 -5.72 -3.23
N VAL A 23 -21.74 -4.66 -3.63
CA VAL A 23 -21.63 -3.33 -3.02
C VAL A 23 -22.96 -2.96 -2.39
N GLU A 24 -22.93 -2.70 -1.10
CA GLU A 24 -24.08 -2.21 -0.33
C GLU A 24 -23.77 -0.82 0.25
N ALA A 25 -24.77 -0.18 0.85
CA ALA A 25 -24.67 1.23 1.27
C ALA A 25 -23.43 1.58 2.13
N SER A 26 -23.05 0.71 3.07
CA SER A 26 -21.90 0.93 3.98
C SER A 26 -20.91 -0.24 4.03
N ARG A 27 -21.21 -1.32 3.31
CA ARG A 27 -20.46 -2.59 3.37
C ARG A 27 -20.21 -3.12 1.97
N VAL A 28 -19.08 -3.80 1.82
CA VAL A 28 -18.66 -4.42 0.56
C VAL A 28 -18.36 -5.88 0.85
N ARG A 29 -18.93 -6.79 0.05
CA ARG A 29 -18.50 -8.20 0.05
C ARG A 29 -17.40 -8.35 -0.97
N ILE A 30 -16.30 -8.94 -0.53
CA ILE A 30 -15.09 -9.11 -1.33
C ILE A 30 -14.62 -10.57 -1.30
N LEU A 31 -14.04 -11.03 -2.40
CA LEU A 31 -13.36 -12.31 -2.54
C LEU A 31 -11.85 -12.08 -2.47
N LEU A 32 -11.20 -12.66 -1.45
CA LEU A 32 -9.77 -12.51 -1.19
C LEU A 32 -8.91 -13.49 -1.97
N ARG A 33 -9.40 -14.70 -2.16
CA ARG A 33 -8.81 -15.80 -2.94
C ARG A 33 -9.92 -16.84 -3.13
N GLN A 34 -9.69 -17.86 -3.96
CA GLN A 34 -10.67 -18.94 -4.15
C GLN A 34 -11.35 -19.38 -2.84
N LYS A 35 -12.68 -19.33 -2.81
CA LYS A 35 -13.55 -19.70 -1.66
C LYS A 35 -13.36 -18.92 -0.35
N LYS A 36 -12.55 -17.85 -0.33
CA LYS A 36 -12.34 -17.00 0.86
C LYS A 36 -12.97 -15.63 0.65
N GLU A 37 -14.12 -15.41 1.26
CA GLU A 37 -14.85 -14.14 1.23
C GLU A 37 -14.74 -13.37 2.54
N ALA A 38 -14.92 -12.05 2.47
CA ALA A 38 -15.06 -11.19 3.62
C ALA A 38 -16.09 -10.10 3.36
N ARG A 39 -16.72 -9.59 4.43
CA ARG A 39 -17.62 -8.43 4.37
C ARG A 39 -17.05 -7.31 5.22
N ILE A 40 -16.69 -6.20 4.59
CA ILE A 40 -15.96 -5.09 5.22
C ILE A 40 -16.69 -3.77 5.10
N PRO A 41 -16.45 -2.80 6.00
CA PRO A 41 -16.86 -1.41 5.79
C PRO A 41 -16.28 -0.87 4.48
N ALA A 42 -17.07 -0.09 3.73
CA ALA A 42 -16.64 0.50 2.47
C ALA A 42 -15.39 1.39 2.60
N GLU A 43 -15.25 2.07 3.75
CA GLU A 43 -14.06 2.89 4.10
C GLU A 43 -12.75 2.08 4.19
N ARG A 44 -12.80 0.75 4.28
CA ARG A 44 -11.60 -0.09 4.26
C ARG A 44 -11.07 -0.34 2.85
N ILE A 45 -11.82 0.03 1.81
CA ILE A 45 -11.33 0.04 0.44
C ILE A 45 -10.40 1.24 0.29
N VAL A 46 -9.12 0.97 0.05
CA VAL A 46 -8.08 2.00 -0.06
C VAL A 46 -7.75 2.36 -1.50
N LEU A 47 -8.07 1.48 -2.46
CA LEU A 47 -7.97 1.76 -3.89
C LEU A 47 -9.00 0.94 -4.68
N ALA A 48 -9.73 1.63 -5.56
CA ALA A 48 -10.55 1.00 -6.58
C ALA A 48 -9.78 1.03 -7.91
N THR A 49 -9.47 -0.15 -8.47
CA THR A 49 -8.56 -0.23 -9.63
C THR A 49 -9.24 0.11 -10.96
N GLY A 50 -10.58 0.01 -11.02
CA GLY A 50 -11.35 0.07 -12.26
C GLY A 50 -11.32 -1.21 -13.11
N ILE A 51 -10.47 -2.19 -12.77
CA ILE A 51 -10.34 -3.44 -13.53
C ILE A 51 -11.49 -4.37 -13.15
N ILE A 52 -12.29 -4.80 -14.14
CA ILE A 52 -13.33 -5.80 -13.97
C ILE A 52 -12.80 -7.16 -14.45
N VAL A 53 -12.94 -8.17 -13.59
CA VAL A 53 -12.55 -9.54 -13.90
C VAL A 53 -13.73 -10.50 -13.73
N SER A 54 -13.76 -11.54 -14.54
CA SER A 54 -14.85 -12.53 -14.51
C SER A 54 -14.49 -13.73 -13.64
N HIS A 55 -13.25 -14.20 -13.68
CA HIS A 55 -12.84 -15.41 -12.97
C HIS A 55 -12.32 -15.06 -11.58
N ASP A 56 -12.43 -16.00 -10.64
CA ASP A 56 -11.90 -15.83 -9.28
C ASP A 56 -10.36 -15.86 -9.28
N ASP A 57 -9.78 -16.66 -10.17
CA ASP A 57 -8.33 -16.84 -10.32
C ASP A 57 -7.62 -15.58 -10.81
N ASP A 58 -8.37 -14.66 -11.42
CA ASP A 58 -7.86 -13.35 -11.84
C ASP A 58 -7.36 -12.52 -10.64
N VAL A 59 -7.91 -12.75 -9.44
CA VAL A 59 -7.45 -12.09 -8.20
C VAL A 59 -6.03 -12.52 -7.85
N ASP A 60 -5.76 -13.82 -7.86
CA ASP A 60 -4.45 -14.37 -7.48
C ASP A 60 -3.39 -14.03 -8.54
N ARG A 61 -3.78 -14.00 -9.82
CA ARG A 61 -2.91 -13.54 -10.91
C ARG A 61 -2.53 -12.07 -10.76
N PHE A 62 -3.51 -11.19 -10.53
CA PHE A 62 -3.25 -9.77 -10.37
C PHE A 62 -2.45 -9.47 -9.10
N LYS A 63 -2.64 -10.26 -8.03
CA LYS A 63 -1.76 -10.23 -6.85
C LYS A 63 -0.32 -10.52 -7.18
N ALA A 64 -0.07 -11.62 -7.89
CA ALA A 64 1.29 -11.99 -8.29
C ALA A 64 1.93 -10.91 -9.17
N GLU A 65 1.16 -10.31 -10.09
CA GLU A 65 1.62 -9.22 -10.94
C GLU A 65 2.00 -7.97 -10.14
N ALA A 66 1.11 -7.48 -9.26
CA ALA A 66 1.40 -6.31 -8.43
C ALA A 66 2.57 -6.56 -7.47
N GLU A 67 2.65 -7.75 -6.87
CA GLU A 67 3.76 -8.12 -5.98
C GLU A 67 5.10 -8.20 -6.73
N ALA A 68 5.12 -8.70 -7.97
CA ALA A 68 6.34 -8.71 -8.78
C ALA A 68 6.86 -7.31 -9.09
N LEU A 69 5.96 -6.31 -9.15
CA LEU A 69 6.31 -4.92 -9.39
C LEU A 69 6.81 -4.19 -8.14
N THR A 70 6.50 -4.65 -6.92
CA THR A 70 6.94 -3.94 -5.69
C THR A 70 8.46 -3.83 -5.59
N GLY A 71 9.19 -4.82 -6.13
CA GLY A 71 10.66 -4.80 -6.16
C GLY A 71 11.26 -3.70 -7.06
N SER A 72 10.46 -3.08 -7.91
CA SER A 72 10.87 -1.94 -8.75
C SER A 72 10.55 -0.58 -8.13
N VAL A 73 9.86 -0.56 -6.98
CA VAL A 73 9.44 0.68 -6.31
C VAL A 73 10.48 1.05 -5.25
N ASP A 74 11.26 2.08 -5.54
CA ASP A 74 12.15 2.71 -4.57
C ASP A 74 11.44 3.89 -3.89
N VAL A 75 10.99 3.68 -2.66
CA VAL A 75 10.27 4.71 -1.88
C VAL A 75 11.22 5.80 -1.39
N GLU A 76 12.50 5.49 -1.18
CA GLU A 76 13.50 6.47 -0.77
C GLU A 76 13.80 7.42 -1.93
N GLU A 77 14.06 6.89 -3.12
CA GLU A 77 14.29 7.69 -4.33
C GLU A 77 13.08 8.60 -4.61
N LEU A 78 11.86 8.05 -4.54
CA LEU A 78 10.64 8.82 -4.73
C LEU A 78 10.50 9.94 -3.70
N TRP A 79 10.89 9.68 -2.46
CA TRP A 79 10.92 10.70 -1.40
C TRP A 79 11.97 11.77 -1.66
N GLU A 80 13.17 11.42 -2.10
CA GLU A 80 14.22 12.38 -2.44
C GLU A 80 13.77 13.38 -3.50
N VAL A 81 12.96 12.95 -4.46
CA VAL A 81 12.37 13.84 -5.48
C VAL A 81 11.45 14.90 -4.89
N VAL A 82 10.63 14.54 -3.89
CA VAL A 82 9.51 15.39 -3.43
C VAL A 82 9.70 16.01 -2.04
N ARG A 83 10.75 15.62 -1.29
CA ARG A 83 10.93 16.00 0.12
C ARG A 83 10.99 17.50 0.38
N ASP A 84 11.45 18.28 -0.60
CA ASP A 84 11.57 19.73 -0.48
C ASP A 84 10.28 20.47 -0.88
N GLU A 85 9.35 19.80 -1.55
CA GLU A 85 8.16 20.45 -2.12
C GLU A 85 7.06 20.71 -1.07
N SER A 86 7.18 20.17 0.15
CA SER A 86 6.24 20.33 1.28
C SER A 86 4.76 20.09 0.93
N THR A 87 4.49 19.46 -0.21
CA THR A 87 3.16 19.36 -0.82
C THR A 87 2.60 17.97 -0.57
N ALA A 88 1.32 17.93 -0.24
CA ALA A 88 0.58 16.68 -0.08
C ALA A 88 0.31 16.06 -1.46
N LEU A 89 0.65 14.79 -1.61
CA LEU A 89 0.59 14.05 -2.88
C LEU A 89 -0.45 12.94 -2.80
N THR A 90 -1.13 12.68 -3.89
CA THR A 90 -2.01 11.51 -4.05
C THR A 90 -1.20 10.28 -4.47
N LEU A 91 -1.84 9.11 -4.42
CA LEU A 91 -1.22 7.89 -4.98
C LEU A 91 -0.94 8.06 -6.48
N GLU A 92 -1.85 8.73 -7.20
CA GLU A 92 -1.71 9.04 -8.62
C GLU A 92 -0.51 9.94 -8.90
N ASP A 93 -0.28 11.00 -8.11
CA ASP A 93 0.89 11.88 -8.27
C ASP A 93 2.19 11.10 -8.09
N LEU A 94 2.26 10.26 -7.06
CA LEU A 94 3.43 9.42 -6.78
C LEU A 94 3.66 8.35 -7.87
N ALA A 95 2.59 7.79 -8.42
CA ALA A 95 2.67 6.83 -9.52
C ALA A 95 3.15 7.50 -10.81
N GLU A 96 2.74 8.75 -11.05
CA GLU A 96 3.22 9.54 -12.18
C GLU A 96 4.72 9.84 -12.08
N LEU A 97 5.22 10.15 -10.89
CA LEU A 97 6.67 10.34 -10.71
C LEU A 97 7.47 9.07 -10.99
N SER A 98 6.90 7.90 -10.72
CA SER A 98 7.57 6.60 -10.87
C SER A 98 7.50 6.04 -12.30
N TRP A 99 6.37 6.19 -12.99
CA TRP A 99 6.12 5.57 -14.31
C TRP A 99 5.60 6.53 -15.38
N GLY A 100 5.49 7.82 -15.07
CA GLY A 100 4.86 8.81 -15.94
C GLY A 100 3.33 8.73 -15.95
N GLN A 101 2.73 9.54 -16.81
CA GLN A 101 1.28 9.59 -17.00
C GLN A 101 0.73 8.22 -17.43
N GLY A 102 -0.36 7.80 -16.78
CA GLY A 102 -1.07 6.58 -17.15
C GLY A 102 -0.55 5.30 -16.50
N ALA A 103 0.06 5.38 -15.32
CA ALA A 103 0.46 4.23 -14.53
C ALA A 103 -0.66 3.17 -14.44
N GLU A 104 -0.31 1.93 -14.79
CA GLU A 104 -1.23 0.82 -14.81
C GLU A 104 -1.78 0.51 -13.42
N ALA A 105 -2.93 -0.16 -13.34
CA ALA A 105 -3.51 -0.48 -12.04
C ALA A 105 -2.60 -1.38 -11.19
N SER A 106 -1.88 -2.32 -11.80
CA SER A 106 -0.93 -3.19 -11.09
C SER A 106 0.25 -2.39 -10.54
N GLN A 107 0.76 -1.39 -11.27
CA GLN A 107 1.78 -0.45 -10.80
C GLN A 107 1.28 0.40 -9.62
N ARG A 108 0.08 0.99 -9.72
CA ARG A 108 -0.52 1.76 -8.62
C ARG A 108 -0.72 0.93 -7.37
N VAL A 109 -1.14 -0.33 -7.52
CA VAL A 109 -1.26 -1.26 -6.39
C VAL A 109 0.10 -1.63 -5.82
N ALA A 110 1.11 -1.88 -6.66
CA ALA A 110 2.47 -2.16 -6.21
C ALA A 110 3.06 -1.00 -5.38
N LEU A 111 2.90 0.23 -5.87
CA LEU A 111 3.29 1.45 -5.14
C LEU A 111 2.56 1.56 -3.81
N LEU A 112 1.24 1.36 -3.80
CA LEU A 112 0.44 1.37 -2.57
C LEU A 112 0.91 0.34 -1.55
N LEU A 113 1.22 -0.89 -1.99
CA LEU A 113 1.77 -1.93 -1.12
C LEU A 113 3.13 -1.53 -0.55
N GLN A 114 4.00 -0.96 -1.37
CA GLN A 114 5.34 -0.57 -0.93
C GLN A 114 5.31 0.63 0.02
N LEU A 115 4.44 1.62 -0.20
CA LEU A 115 4.22 2.74 0.72
C LEU A 115 3.63 2.30 2.06
N ASP A 116 2.82 1.24 2.08
CA ASP A 116 2.29 0.64 3.32
C ASP A 116 3.37 -0.12 4.11
N ARG A 117 4.32 -0.73 3.41
CA ARG A 117 5.46 -1.46 4.00
C ARG A 117 6.53 -0.50 4.51
N GLU A 118 6.90 0.50 3.71
CA GLU A 118 7.95 1.46 4.02
C GLU A 118 7.38 2.82 4.45
N THR A 119 7.02 2.90 5.73
CA THR A 119 6.38 4.08 6.33
C THR A 119 7.37 5.14 6.83
N LEU A 120 8.67 4.95 6.62
CA LEU A 120 9.69 5.89 7.06
C LEU A 120 9.58 7.24 6.36
N TYR A 121 9.39 7.23 5.04
CA TYR A 121 9.56 8.43 4.21
C TYR A 121 8.30 9.29 4.09
N PHE A 122 7.11 8.68 4.16
CA PHE A 122 5.84 9.37 3.99
C PHE A 122 4.93 9.19 5.21
N VAL A 123 4.18 10.25 5.54
CA VAL A 123 2.98 10.14 6.36
C VAL A 123 1.81 9.88 5.43
N ASN A 124 1.05 8.80 5.67
CA ASN A 124 -0.22 8.56 4.97
C ASN A 124 -1.39 8.96 5.85
N GLU A 125 -2.21 9.88 5.36
CA GLU A 125 -3.49 10.23 5.94
C GLU A 125 -4.60 10.04 4.88
N LYS A 126 -5.34 8.93 4.98
CA LYS A 126 -6.48 8.61 4.11
C LYS A 126 -6.13 8.66 2.61
N GLY A 127 -4.96 8.14 2.24
CA GLY A 127 -4.50 8.10 0.84
C GLY A 127 -3.83 9.38 0.35
N VAL A 128 -3.63 10.35 1.24
CA VAL A 128 -2.78 11.52 1.01
C VAL A 128 -1.42 11.26 1.65
N TYR A 129 -0.36 11.43 0.86
CA TYR A 129 1.02 11.19 1.23
C TYR A 129 1.75 12.51 1.38
N THR A 130 2.24 12.78 2.59
CA THR A 130 3.08 13.94 2.86
C THR A 130 4.51 13.46 3.09
N PRO A 131 5.49 13.94 2.30
CA PRO A 131 6.88 13.56 2.53
C PRO A 131 7.35 14.11 3.88
N ARG A 132 8.11 13.29 4.62
CA ARG A 132 8.76 13.75 5.84
C ARG A 132 9.95 14.63 5.53
N SER A 133 10.29 15.53 6.43
CA SER A 133 11.57 16.24 6.34
C SER A 133 12.74 15.28 6.52
N GLU A 134 13.89 15.62 5.95
CA GLU A 134 15.14 14.87 6.14
C GLU A 134 15.48 14.70 7.62
N SER A 135 15.33 15.77 8.41
CA SER A 135 15.54 15.71 9.87
C SER A 135 14.63 14.71 10.58
N ALA A 136 13.37 14.58 10.14
CA ALA A 136 12.42 13.65 10.73
C ALA A 136 12.74 12.19 10.33
N VAL A 137 13.16 11.97 9.08
CA VAL A 137 13.63 10.65 8.64
C VAL A 137 14.85 10.22 9.45
N GLU A 138 15.84 11.10 9.62
CA GLU A 138 17.05 10.81 10.37
C GLU A 138 16.77 10.52 11.86
N GLU A 139 15.85 11.28 12.47
CA GLU A 139 15.42 11.02 13.85
C GLU A 139 14.77 9.64 13.99
N ILE A 140 13.92 9.25 13.03
CA ILE A 140 13.27 7.93 13.04
C ILE A 140 14.31 6.82 12.81
N LYS A 141 15.26 6.99 11.87
CA LYS A 141 16.37 6.04 11.64
C LYS A 141 17.18 5.85 12.93
N THR A 142 17.64 6.93 13.54
CA THR A 142 18.38 6.92 14.81
C THR A 142 17.59 6.24 15.94
N ARG A 143 16.28 6.50 16.05
CA ARG A 143 15.44 5.86 17.07
C ARG A 143 15.33 4.35 16.86
N ARG A 144 15.06 3.91 15.62
CA ARG A 144 14.95 2.48 15.26
C ARG A 144 16.25 1.73 15.52
N GLU A 145 17.41 2.34 15.23
CA GLU A 145 18.72 1.75 15.52
C GLU A 145 18.97 1.55 17.02
N ARG A 146 18.57 2.52 17.85
CA ARG A 146 18.68 2.41 19.32
C ARG A 146 17.77 1.31 19.86
N GLU A 147 16.53 1.24 19.38
CA GLU A 147 15.57 0.20 19.76
C GLU A 147 16.05 -1.21 19.37
N ALA A 148 16.58 -1.37 18.15
CA ALA A 148 17.12 -2.63 17.68
C ALA A 148 18.33 -3.11 18.52
N ARG A 149 19.22 -2.19 18.90
CA ARG A 149 20.36 -2.49 19.77
C ARG A 149 19.92 -2.95 21.15
N ASN A 150 18.97 -2.23 21.76
CA ASN A 150 18.44 -2.59 23.08
C ASN A 150 17.73 -3.96 23.07
N ALA A 151 17.01 -4.30 22.00
CA ALA A 151 16.34 -5.59 21.86
C ALA A 151 17.32 -6.76 21.67
N HIS A 152 18.41 -6.54 20.94
CA HIS A 152 19.48 -7.52 20.77
C HIS A 152 20.19 -7.82 22.11
N ASP A 153 20.60 -6.77 22.84
CA ASP A 153 21.26 -6.90 24.13
C ASP A 153 20.36 -7.58 25.19
N ALA A 154 19.05 -7.28 25.18
CA ALA A 154 18.08 -7.92 26.07
C ALA A 154 17.87 -9.42 25.76
N THR A 155 17.96 -9.82 24.50
CA THR A 155 17.84 -11.23 24.09
C THR A 155 19.13 -12.00 24.45
N ALA A 156 20.29 -11.38 24.26
CA ALA A 156 21.61 -11.95 24.60
C ALA A 156 21.87 -12.09 26.11
N LEU A 157 21.09 -11.43 26.97
CA LEU A 157 21.17 -11.52 28.43
C LEU A 157 20.24 -12.60 29.03
N VAL A 158 19.35 -13.19 28.23
CA VAL A 158 18.35 -14.18 28.66
C VAL A 158 18.73 -15.62 28.23
N ASP A 159 19.71 -15.76 27.32
CA ASP A 159 20.37 -17.02 26.95
C ASP A 159 21.66 -17.26 27.77
#